data_AF-A0A7C4UJD2-F1
#
_entry.id   AF-A0A7C4UJD2-F1
#
_cell.length_a   1.000
_cell.length_b   1.000
_cell.length_c   1.000
_cell.angle_alpha   90.00
_cell.angle_beta   90.00
_cell.angle_gamma   90.00
#
_symmetry.space_group_name_H-M   'P 1'
#
loop_
_entity.id
_entity.type
_entity.pdbx_description
1 polymer ?
#
loop_
_entity_poly.entity_id
_entity_poly.type
_entity_poly.pdbx_seq_one_letter_code
_entity_poly.pdbx_strand_id
1 'polypeptide(L)'
;MNATSWHATVNSRRFALAELCIVAICGAALCLVPGFGIWAVAVSLIPWGFRFAVGEPLFRRTRVDLLLAIFVLTAFAGFWASYDKYTALQKLNLLLMAAVFYYALRSQPRENLIWISAGFFSVGVGVAVYFFLTHDFVAVPRKIEVVNVIGRAIMWLRPEFGLRAIHPNYVAGFAAVMAPFGFYLLLARENKIFRSPRITRLIVAGFFLIFSAIVMTTSRGAVMAIVAAIGVGLLWLIVTPIGNRLKLGKEAVFPSLVFIYLAAVILVLYAGPAQSPGNIEDAGDYGDGSRWELFSRSVYLLADFPITGGGLASFPGLYSQYILNIPYYQLHNSHNLFLDVFIEQGLFGGSAFLVLYVAAIWRVTRNIASPKSSGDTFMNWIVLGSLVIAALHGFVDDYLYYQNGALFSLALLGIVPNSSGTRPMIQRANRFSRADIIVYGSVGAVLAALIFIYQGTLKSIWYSNLGAVQMAWVELDGFPANQWADPSIVGLLRDSETSLRISVEADPNNRTANHRLGLIAMLRRDFVPATKFLKTAYIQSPRHRGIVKSLGFSYTWSGNRGLAHGLLATIPEAVYELDTYVWYWSTQGLPELSSYAVNMRETLNTLTVKP
;
A
#
# COMPACT_ATOMS: atom_id res chain seq x y z
N MET A 1 7.98 42.07 -24.46
CA MET A 1 8.09 40.62 -24.76
C MET A 1 6.73 40.15 -25.28
N ASN A 2 6.67 39.62 -26.50
CA ASN A 2 5.39 39.26 -27.16
C ASN A 2 4.85 37.94 -26.61
N ALA A 3 3.52 37.76 -26.56
CA ALA A 3 2.87 36.54 -26.06
C ALA A 3 3.41 35.24 -26.72
N THR A 4 3.82 35.31 -27.98
CA THR A 4 4.46 34.21 -28.73
C THR A 4 5.76 33.70 -28.10
N SER A 5 6.54 34.55 -27.41
CA SER A 5 7.77 34.10 -26.72
C SER A 5 7.47 33.30 -25.46
N TRP A 6 6.36 33.60 -24.77
CA TRP A 6 5.96 32.87 -23.57
C TRP A 6 5.43 31.48 -23.89
N HIS A 7 4.60 31.33 -24.93
CA HIS A 7 4.17 30.02 -25.44
C HIS A 7 5.36 29.11 -25.80
N ALA A 8 6.36 29.65 -26.51
CA ALA A 8 7.56 28.89 -26.85
C ALA A 8 8.35 28.48 -25.59
N THR A 9 8.39 29.33 -24.57
CA THR A 9 9.10 29.08 -23.32
C THR A 9 8.47 27.95 -22.52
N VAL A 10 7.16 28.00 -22.25
CA VAL A 10 6.46 26.99 -21.44
C VAL A 10 6.37 25.61 -22.10
N ASN A 11 6.50 25.56 -23.42
CA ASN A 11 6.57 24.32 -24.20
C ASN A 11 8.00 23.82 -24.42
N SER A 12 9.01 24.56 -23.94
CA SER A 12 10.42 24.17 -24.09
C SER A 12 10.80 23.01 -23.17
N ARG A 13 11.78 22.20 -23.59
CA ARG A 13 12.36 21.14 -22.76
C ARG A 13 12.96 21.64 -21.45
N ARG A 14 13.47 22.88 -21.42
CA ARG A 14 14.07 23.48 -20.23
C ARG A 14 13.02 23.84 -19.19
N PHE A 15 11.89 24.39 -19.62
CA PHE A 15 10.77 24.68 -18.72
C PHE A 15 10.18 23.40 -18.12
N ALA A 16 9.99 22.35 -18.93
CA ALA A 16 9.55 21.05 -18.42
C ALA A 16 10.53 20.49 -17.37
N LEU A 17 11.84 20.58 -17.59
CA LEU A 17 12.82 20.12 -16.61
C LEU A 17 12.78 20.96 -15.33
N ALA A 18 12.64 22.29 -15.44
CA ALA A 18 12.52 23.18 -14.30
C ALA A 18 11.26 22.89 -13.47
N GLU A 19 10.12 22.64 -14.13
CA GLU A 19 8.88 22.17 -13.50
C GLU A 19 9.14 20.90 -12.67
N LEU A 20 9.80 19.90 -13.25
CA LEU A 20 10.15 18.67 -12.53
C LEU A 20 11.08 18.92 -11.33
N CYS A 21 12.08 19.79 -11.49
CA CYS A 21 12.99 20.15 -10.39
C CYS A 21 12.26 20.85 -9.25
N ILE A 22 11.35 21.79 -9.54
CA ILE A 22 10.54 22.47 -8.52
C ILE A 22 9.70 21.44 -7.76
N VAL A 23 9.02 20.55 -8.48
CA VAL A 23 8.19 19.49 -7.87
C VAL A 23 9.04 18.54 -7.01
N ALA A 24 10.22 18.14 -7.50
CA ALA A 24 11.14 17.27 -6.75
C ALA A 24 11.67 17.95 -5.48
N ILE A 25 12.02 19.24 -5.54
CA ILE A 25 12.46 20.02 -4.38
C ILE A 25 11.32 20.15 -3.36
N CYS A 26 10.10 20.46 -3.81
CA CYS A 26 8.94 20.55 -2.93
C CYS A 26 8.61 19.20 -2.28
N GLY A 27 8.71 18.10 -3.04
CA GLY A 27 8.55 16.74 -2.51
C GLY A 27 9.62 16.39 -1.47
N ALA A 28 10.88 16.73 -1.74
CA ALA A 28 11.96 16.54 -0.77
C ALA A 28 11.75 17.39 0.50
N ALA A 29 11.33 18.65 0.35
CA ALA A 29 11.00 19.52 1.47
C ALA A 29 9.85 18.94 2.32
N LEU A 30 8.82 18.37 1.68
CA LEU A 30 7.70 17.73 2.37
C LEU A 30 8.15 16.49 3.16
N CYS A 31 9.08 15.69 2.63
CA CYS A 31 9.63 14.51 3.32
C CYS A 31 10.58 14.86 4.47
N LEU A 32 11.36 15.94 4.34
CA LEU A 32 12.36 16.36 5.33
C LEU A 32 11.78 17.26 6.42
N VAL A 33 10.81 18.09 6.06
CA VAL A 33 10.15 19.06 6.95
C VAL A 33 8.63 18.93 6.73
N PRO A 34 7.98 17.94 7.35
CA PRO A 34 6.54 17.69 7.18
C PRO A 34 5.65 18.91 7.49
N GLY A 35 6.14 19.84 8.32
CA GLY A 35 5.46 21.09 8.66
C GLY A 35 5.18 22.02 7.48
N PHE A 36 5.86 21.87 6.33
CA PHE A 36 5.47 22.59 5.11
C PHE A 36 4.07 22.18 4.62
N GLY A 37 3.71 20.90 4.78
CA GLY A 37 2.40 20.35 4.45
C GLY A 37 1.89 20.78 3.07
N ILE A 38 0.69 21.40 3.06
CA ILE A 38 0.01 21.82 1.84
C ILE A 38 0.76 22.92 1.08
N TRP A 39 1.62 23.72 1.74
CA TRP A 39 2.37 24.78 1.08
C TRP A 39 3.39 24.23 0.09
N ALA A 40 4.01 23.09 0.39
CA ALA A 40 4.88 22.41 -0.57
C ALA A 40 4.11 22.02 -1.84
N VAL A 41 2.88 21.52 -1.69
CA VAL A 41 1.99 21.19 -2.81
C VAL A 41 1.59 22.46 -3.57
N ALA A 42 1.24 23.55 -2.89
CA ALA A 42 0.86 24.80 -3.55
C ALA A 42 2.02 25.39 -4.38
N VAL A 43 3.24 25.40 -3.83
CA VAL A 43 4.44 25.90 -4.55
C VAL A 43 4.76 25.03 -5.77
N SER A 44 4.56 23.71 -5.68
CA SER A 44 4.80 22.82 -6.81
C SER A 44 3.84 23.03 -7.99
N LEU A 45 2.71 23.71 -7.78
CA LEU A 45 1.73 24.08 -8.80
C LEU A 45 2.02 25.43 -9.50
N ILE A 46 3.01 26.21 -9.05
CA ILE A 46 3.37 27.51 -9.68
C ILE A 46 3.66 27.37 -11.19
N PRO A 47 4.42 26.37 -11.67
CA PRO A 47 4.63 26.19 -13.11
C PRO A 47 3.33 25.97 -13.89
N TRP A 48 2.33 25.31 -13.30
CA TRP A 48 1.02 25.11 -13.91
C TRP A 48 0.21 26.39 -13.95
N GLY A 49 0.24 27.20 -12.89
CA GLY A 49 -0.34 28.54 -12.89
C GLY A 49 0.24 29.41 -14.00
N PHE A 50 1.55 29.32 -14.24
CA PHE A 50 2.21 30.02 -15.35
C PHE A 50 1.77 29.51 -16.72
N ARG A 51 1.64 28.19 -16.92
CA ARG A 51 1.08 27.62 -18.16
C ARG A 51 -0.33 28.17 -18.43
N PHE A 52 -1.18 28.17 -17.41
CA PHE A 52 -2.56 28.67 -17.52
C PHE A 52 -2.62 30.15 -17.89
N ALA A 53 -1.79 30.99 -17.25
CA ALA A 53 -1.73 32.42 -17.55
C ALA A 53 -1.31 32.72 -19.00
N VAL A 54 -0.53 31.82 -19.62
CA VAL A 54 -0.11 31.90 -21.03
C VAL A 54 -1.14 31.24 -21.97
N GLY A 55 -2.26 30.70 -21.47
CA GLY A 55 -3.28 30.04 -22.29
C GLY A 55 -2.91 28.62 -22.73
N GLU A 56 -1.93 28.01 -22.07
CA GLU A 56 -1.54 26.61 -22.30
C GLU A 56 -2.22 25.66 -21.30
N PRO A 57 -2.45 24.40 -21.67
CA PRO A 57 -2.95 23.39 -20.75
C PRO A 57 -2.04 23.23 -19.52
N LEU A 58 -2.65 23.13 -18.33
CA LEU A 58 -1.96 22.94 -17.05
C LEU A 58 -1.00 21.75 -17.08
N PHE A 59 -1.46 20.63 -17.65
CA PHE A 59 -0.70 19.40 -17.75
C PHE A 59 -1.16 18.58 -18.96
N ARG A 60 -0.38 17.56 -19.33
CA ARG A 60 -0.71 16.66 -20.43
C ARG A 60 -1.71 15.60 -19.97
N ARG A 61 -2.94 15.70 -20.49
CA ARG A 61 -4.00 14.71 -20.25
C ARG A 61 -3.60 13.31 -20.72
N THR A 62 -4.01 12.29 -19.97
CA THR A 62 -3.78 10.88 -20.27
C THR A 62 -5.08 10.08 -20.26
N ARG A 63 -5.06 8.88 -20.85
CA ARG A 63 -6.21 7.96 -20.80
C ARG A 63 -6.47 7.38 -19.40
N VAL A 64 -5.52 7.54 -18.48
CA VAL A 64 -5.63 7.03 -17.10
C VAL A 64 -5.95 8.14 -16.09
N ASP A 65 -6.21 9.37 -16.56
CA ASP A 65 -6.52 10.51 -15.69
C ASP A 65 -7.75 10.25 -14.80
N LEU A 66 -8.75 9.50 -15.29
CA LEU A 66 -9.91 9.12 -14.48
C LEU A 66 -9.50 8.23 -13.30
N LEU A 67 -8.62 7.24 -13.53
CA LEU A 67 -8.13 6.36 -12.46
C LEU A 67 -7.29 7.15 -11.44
N LEU A 68 -6.46 8.07 -11.93
CA LEU A 68 -5.68 8.95 -11.04
C LEU A 68 -6.61 9.86 -10.22
N ALA A 69 -7.65 10.41 -10.83
CA ALA A 69 -8.65 11.21 -10.13
C ALA A 69 -9.40 10.39 -9.08
N ILE A 70 -9.82 9.16 -9.40
CA ILE A 70 -10.44 8.25 -8.43
C ILE A 70 -9.49 8.03 -7.25
N PHE A 71 -8.23 7.66 -7.51
CA PHE A 71 -7.21 7.44 -6.47
C PHE A 71 -7.00 8.68 -5.58
N VAL A 72 -6.94 9.88 -6.15
CA VAL A 72 -6.79 11.12 -5.35
C VAL A 72 -8.07 11.43 -4.57
N LEU A 73 -9.25 11.27 -5.15
CA LEU A 73 -10.53 11.52 -4.48
C LEU A 73 -10.76 10.54 -3.32
N THR A 74 -10.40 9.27 -3.49
CA THR A 74 -10.47 8.28 -2.42
C THR A 74 -9.44 8.51 -1.33
N ALA A 75 -8.30 9.16 -1.63
CA ALA A 75 -7.38 9.61 -0.59
C ALA A 75 -8.01 10.69 0.33
N PHE A 76 -8.84 11.58 -0.21
CA PHE A 76 -9.62 12.52 0.63
C PHE A 76 -10.67 11.80 1.47
N ALA A 77 -11.34 10.77 0.92
CA ALA A 77 -12.26 9.93 1.68
C ALA A 77 -11.53 9.18 2.81
N GLY A 78 -10.33 8.63 2.53
CA GLY A 78 -9.47 8.00 3.54
C GLY A 78 -8.96 8.99 4.59
N PHE A 79 -8.66 10.24 4.22
CA PHE A 79 -8.34 11.29 5.19
C PHE A 79 -9.53 11.58 6.13
N TRP A 80 -10.73 11.68 5.57
CA TRP A 80 -11.95 11.81 6.38
C TRP A 80 -12.21 10.58 7.26
N ALA A 81 -11.92 9.37 6.79
CA ALA A 81 -12.14 8.15 7.55
C ALA A 81 -11.10 7.92 8.67
N SER A 82 -9.88 8.45 8.55
CA SER A 82 -8.80 8.17 9.52
C SER A 82 -9.09 8.66 10.94
N TYR A 83 -8.72 7.87 11.94
CA TYR A 83 -8.79 8.25 13.35
C TYR A 83 -7.70 9.26 13.74
N ASP A 84 -6.51 9.18 13.14
CA ASP A 84 -5.42 10.14 13.34
C ASP A 84 -5.38 11.14 12.17
N LYS A 85 -6.04 12.29 12.38
CA LYS A 85 -6.09 13.35 11.37
C LYS A 85 -4.73 13.95 11.04
N TYR A 86 -3.80 13.98 12.01
CA TYR A 86 -2.50 14.59 11.79
C TYR A 86 -1.64 13.73 10.86
N THR A 87 -1.51 12.45 11.16
CA THR A 87 -0.75 11.51 10.32
C THR A 87 -1.43 11.31 8.96
N ALA A 88 -2.76 11.26 8.92
CA ALA A 88 -3.52 11.17 7.68
C ALA A 88 -3.31 12.39 6.78
N LEU A 89 -3.23 13.61 7.34
CA LEU A 89 -2.97 14.83 6.57
C LEU A 89 -1.57 14.81 5.94
N GLN A 90 -0.56 14.35 6.69
CA GLN A 90 0.79 14.19 6.17
C GLN A 90 0.82 13.22 4.98
N LYS A 91 0.15 12.06 5.11
CA LYS A 91 0.04 11.09 4.01
C LYS A 91 -0.75 11.65 2.83
N LEU A 92 -1.86 12.36 3.06
CA LEU A 92 -2.62 13.02 2.01
C LEU A 92 -1.76 13.99 1.20
N ASN A 93 -0.97 14.84 1.87
CA ASN A 93 -0.06 15.78 1.19
C ASN A 93 0.97 15.05 0.32
N LEU A 94 1.51 13.91 0.78
CA LEU A 94 2.43 13.08 0.00
C LEU A 94 1.75 12.48 -1.24
N LEU A 95 0.49 12.02 -1.13
CA LEU A 95 -0.27 11.47 -2.25
C LEU A 95 -0.65 12.55 -3.29
N LEU A 96 -1.01 13.75 -2.83
CA LEU A 96 -1.22 14.91 -3.71
C LEU A 96 0.08 15.27 -4.44
N MET A 97 1.21 15.31 -3.72
CA MET A 97 2.51 15.54 -4.32
C MET A 97 2.89 14.42 -5.30
N ALA A 98 2.58 13.16 -5.00
CA ALA A 98 2.82 12.04 -5.92
C ALA A 98 2.04 12.21 -7.24
N ALA A 99 0.80 12.73 -7.19
CA ALA A 99 0.01 13.02 -8.38
C ALA A 99 0.59 14.20 -9.19
N VAL A 100 1.05 15.27 -8.53
CA VAL A 100 1.77 16.37 -9.20
C VAL A 100 3.07 15.86 -9.83
N PHE A 101 3.81 15.04 -9.11
CA PHE A 101 5.07 14.43 -9.58
C PHE A 101 4.84 13.50 -10.78
N TYR A 102 3.76 12.71 -10.77
CA TYR A 102 3.31 11.93 -11.92
C TYR A 102 3.15 12.81 -13.17
N TYR A 103 2.40 13.93 -13.06
CA TYR A 103 2.16 14.81 -14.20
C TYR A 103 3.41 15.55 -14.68
N ALA A 104 4.28 15.97 -13.74
CA ALA A 104 5.56 16.60 -14.05
C ALA A 104 6.51 15.63 -14.77
N LEU A 105 6.54 14.35 -14.38
CA LEU A 105 7.29 13.31 -15.09
C LEU A 105 6.67 13.03 -16.47
N ARG A 106 5.33 13.01 -16.55
CA ARG A 106 4.60 12.74 -17.80
C ARG A 106 4.77 13.83 -18.84
N SER A 107 4.99 15.07 -18.41
CA SER A 107 5.17 16.22 -19.30
C SER A 107 6.56 16.26 -19.95
N GLN A 108 7.51 15.44 -19.48
CA GLN A 108 8.89 15.49 -19.95
C GLN A 108 9.03 15.04 -21.42
N PRO A 109 9.77 15.80 -22.24
CA PRO A 109 10.15 15.39 -23.58
C PRO A 109 11.30 14.37 -23.54
N ARG A 110 11.55 13.67 -24.65
CA ARG A 110 12.50 12.55 -24.71
C ARG A 110 13.94 12.97 -24.36
N GLU A 111 14.31 14.19 -24.71
CA GLU A 111 15.62 14.78 -24.45
C GLU A 111 15.92 14.90 -22.94
N ASN A 112 14.88 14.95 -22.10
CA ASN A 112 15.04 15.04 -20.65
C ASN A 112 15.15 13.67 -19.98
N LEU A 113 14.92 12.56 -20.69
CA LEU A 113 14.98 11.21 -20.13
C LEU A 113 16.32 10.91 -19.47
N ILE A 114 17.42 11.43 -19.99
CA ILE A 114 18.74 11.26 -19.39
C ILE A 114 18.86 11.90 -18.01
N TRP A 115 18.25 13.08 -17.82
CA TRP A 115 18.26 13.78 -16.54
C TRP A 115 17.29 13.17 -15.53
N ILE A 116 16.15 12.66 -16.01
CA ILE A 116 15.22 11.87 -15.18
C ILE A 116 15.94 10.61 -14.69
N SER A 117 16.60 9.87 -15.58
CA SER A 117 17.38 8.69 -15.21
C SER A 117 18.49 9.02 -14.21
N ALA A 118 19.17 10.16 -14.37
CA ALA A 118 20.17 10.63 -13.42
C ALA A 118 19.55 10.92 -12.04
N GLY A 119 18.38 11.57 -12.00
CA GLY A 119 17.64 11.82 -10.76
C GLY A 119 17.24 10.54 -10.04
N PHE A 120 16.58 9.61 -10.74
CA PHE A 120 16.14 8.33 -10.16
C PHE A 120 17.34 7.51 -9.65
N PHE A 121 18.39 7.36 -10.47
CA PHE A 121 19.60 6.66 -10.05
C PHE A 121 20.26 7.32 -8.83
N SER A 122 20.31 8.66 -8.78
CA SER A 122 20.85 9.40 -7.64
C SER A 122 20.04 9.19 -6.36
N VAL A 123 18.71 9.06 -6.45
CA VAL A 123 17.87 8.68 -5.30
C VAL A 123 18.26 7.29 -4.79
N GLY A 124 18.45 6.31 -5.69
CA GLY A 124 18.92 4.97 -5.32
C GLY A 124 20.28 4.99 -4.61
N VAL A 125 21.24 5.75 -5.13
CA VAL A 125 22.56 5.94 -4.50
C VAL A 125 22.41 6.64 -3.14
N GLY A 126 21.60 7.70 -3.05
CA GLY A 126 21.37 8.44 -1.81
C GLY A 126 20.74 7.59 -0.71
N VAL A 127 19.76 6.74 -1.05
CA VAL A 127 19.16 5.78 -0.12
C VAL A 127 20.20 4.74 0.36
N ALA A 128 21.06 4.27 -0.53
CA ALA A 128 22.15 3.35 -0.16
C ALA A 128 23.17 4.01 0.78
N VAL A 129 23.59 5.26 0.51
CA VAL A 129 24.44 6.05 1.43
C VAL A 129 23.74 6.19 2.79
N TYR A 130 22.48 6.62 2.79
CA TYR A 130 21.71 6.85 4.01
C TYR A 130 21.65 5.59 4.87
N PHE A 131 21.42 4.42 4.26
CA PHE A 131 21.41 3.14 4.96
C PHE A 131 22.72 2.85 5.68
N PHE A 132 23.88 2.99 5.02
CA PHE A 132 25.17 2.75 5.66
C PHE A 132 25.48 3.76 6.78
N LEU A 133 25.01 5.00 6.64
CA LEU A 133 25.19 6.04 7.66
C LEU A 133 24.26 5.86 8.88
N THR A 134 23.12 5.19 8.74
CA THR A 134 22.08 5.17 9.78
C THR A 134 21.74 3.80 10.35
N HIS A 135 21.87 2.71 9.59
CA HIS A 135 21.45 1.38 10.05
C HIS A 135 22.37 0.84 11.16
N ASP A 136 21.80 0.45 12.29
CA ASP A 136 22.55 -0.15 13.40
C ASP A 136 22.64 -1.67 13.21
N PHE A 137 23.81 -2.15 12.79
CA PHE A 137 24.11 -3.57 12.60
C PHE A 137 24.38 -4.32 13.91
N VAL A 138 24.54 -3.63 15.04
CA VAL A 138 24.73 -4.23 16.36
C VAL A 138 23.39 -4.41 17.06
N ALA A 139 22.60 -3.34 17.15
CA ALA A 139 21.28 -3.38 17.78
C ALA A 139 20.27 -4.19 16.95
N VAL A 140 20.39 -4.16 15.62
CA VAL A 140 19.47 -4.87 14.72
C VAL A 140 20.25 -5.73 13.70
N PRO A 141 20.83 -6.86 14.15
CA PRO A 141 21.62 -7.74 13.29
C PRO A 141 20.78 -8.28 12.13
N ARG A 142 21.45 -8.57 11.02
CA ARG A 142 20.86 -9.10 9.78
C ARG A 142 20.92 -10.63 9.77
N LYS A 143 20.16 -11.22 8.85
CA LYS A 143 19.93 -12.68 8.76
C LYS A 143 21.18 -13.49 8.37
N ILE A 144 22.25 -12.83 7.92
CA ILE A 144 23.46 -13.47 7.37
C ILE A 144 24.66 -12.95 8.17
N GLU A 145 25.43 -13.85 8.79
CA GLU A 145 26.51 -13.41 9.70
C GLU A 145 27.63 -12.63 9.03
N VAL A 146 27.98 -12.97 7.78
CA VAL A 146 28.96 -12.21 7.00
C VAL A 146 28.55 -10.74 6.84
N VAL A 147 27.25 -10.48 6.68
CA VAL A 147 26.71 -9.11 6.62
C VAL A 147 26.89 -8.40 7.97
N ASN A 148 26.72 -9.10 9.09
CA ASN A 148 26.90 -8.52 10.42
C ASN A 148 28.37 -8.19 10.71
N VAL A 149 29.30 -9.05 10.30
CA VAL A 149 30.75 -8.79 10.43
C VAL A 149 31.13 -7.52 9.67
N ILE A 150 30.71 -7.41 8.40
CA ILE A 150 30.97 -6.22 7.57
C ILE A 150 30.26 -5.00 8.17
N GLY A 151 29.02 -5.16 8.62
CA GLY A 151 28.21 -4.09 9.21
C GLY A 151 28.85 -3.49 10.47
N ARG A 152 29.39 -4.33 11.35
CA ARG A 152 30.15 -3.90 12.53
C ARG A 152 31.40 -3.11 12.15
N ALA A 153 32.13 -3.55 11.13
CA ALA A 153 33.29 -2.81 10.62
C ALA A 153 32.91 -1.43 10.04
N ILE A 154 31.79 -1.35 9.33
CA ILE A 154 31.26 -0.07 8.84
C ILE A 154 30.87 0.85 9.99
N MET A 155 30.19 0.32 11.02
CA MET A 155 29.81 1.10 12.20
C MET A 155 31.02 1.67 12.94
N TRP A 156 32.13 0.93 13.00
CA TRP A 156 33.36 1.42 13.61
C TRP A 156 33.99 2.61 12.86
N LEU A 157 33.78 2.69 11.54
CA LEU A 157 34.34 3.74 10.70
C LEU A 157 33.41 4.94 10.48
N ARG A 158 32.10 4.77 10.70
CA ARG A 158 31.11 5.80 10.31
C ARG A 158 31.00 6.90 11.37
N PRO A 159 30.74 8.15 10.95
CA PRO A 159 30.26 9.19 11.86
C PRO A 159 28.80 8.94 12.30
N GLU A 160 28.45 9.34 13.52
CA GLU A 160 27.08 9.29 14.05
C GLU A 160 26.39 10.66 13.92
N PHE A 161 25.23 10.68 13.26
CA PHE A 161 24.47 11.91 12.98
C PHE A 161 23.11 12.00 13.69
N GLY A 162 22.74 11.00 14.51
CA GLY A 162 21.44 10.96 15.19
C GLY A 162 20.23 10.87 14.25
N LEU A 163 20.43 10.45 13.00
CA LEU A 163 19.36 10.33 12.00
C LEU A 163 18.60 9.01 12.15
N ARG A 164 17.27 9.05 11.94
CA ARG A 164 16.40 7.87 12.04
C ARG A 164 16.65 6.90 10.87
N ALA A 165 17.05 5.67 11.17
CA ALA A 165 17.24 4.65 10.14
C ALA A 165 15.95 4.33 9.36
N ILE A 166 16.10 4.08 8.06
CA ILE A 166 15.03 3.56 7.21
C ILE A 166 15.01 2.04 7.34
N HIS A 167 13.81 1.46 7.39
CA HIS A 167 13.66 0.00 7.45
C HIS A 167 14.42 -0.69 6.29
N PRO A 168 15.25 -1.72 6.54
CA PRO A 168 16.15 -2.29 5.53
C PRO A 168 15.46 -2.79 4.26
N ASN A 169 14.26 -3.37 4.35
CA ASN A 169 13.55 -3.80 3.14
C ASN A 169 13.10 -2.63 2.26
N TYR A 170 12.85 -1.45 2.85
CA TYR A 170 12.48 -0.27 2.08
C TYR A 170 13.68 0.28 1.34
N VAL A 171 14.85 0.30 2.00
CA VAL A 171 16.14 0.61 1.36
C VAL A 171 16.37 -0.30 0.17
N ALA A 172 16.21 -1.61 0.35
CA ALA A 172 16.37 -2.59 -0.73
C ALA A 172 15.40 -2.35 -1.88
N GLY A 173 14.11 -2.10 -1.57
CA GLY A 173 13.08 -1.81 -2.55
C GLY A 173 13.36 -0.55 -3.37
N PHE A 174 13.64 0.57 -2.71
CA PHE A 174 14.01 1.82 -3.38
C PHE A 174 15.26 1.66 -4.23
N ALA A 175 16.33 1.11 -3.65
CA ALA A 175 17.58 0.93 -4.38
C ALA A 175 17.41 0.03 -5.61
N ALA A 176 16.63 -1.06 -5.49
CA ALA A 176 16.34 -1.97 -6.60
C ALA A 176 15.47 -1.34 -7.70
N VAL A 177 14.44 -0.56 -7.35
CA VAL A 177 13.59 0.14 -8.32
C VAL A 177 14.35 1.23 -9.07
N MET A 178 15.28 1.90 -8.41
CA MET A 178 16.05 3.03 -8.96
C MET A 178 17.28 2.59 -9.76
N ALA A 179 17.86 1.43 -9.46
CA ALA A 179 19.07 0.92 -10.11
C ALA A 179 18.99 0.82 -11.65
N PRO A 180 17.88 0.34 -12.26
CA PRO A 180 17.78 0.21 -13.72
C PRO A 180 18.08 1.51 -14.48
N PHE A 181 17.72 2.67 -13.93
CA PHE A 181 17.97 3.96 -14.55
C PHE A 181 19.47 4.28 -14.72
N GLY A 182 20.36 3.69 -13.92
CA GLY A 182 21.80 3.81 -14.11
C GLY A 182 22.30 3.17 -15.41
N PHE A 183 21.65 2.11 -15.90
CA PHE A 183 22.03 1.47 -17.16
C PHE A 183 21.69 2.37 -18.36
N TYR A 184 20.60 3.14 -18.25
CA TYR A 184 20.29 4.20 -19.22
C TYR A 184 21.43 5.21 -19.36
N LEU A 185 22.01 5.64 -18.24
CA LEU A 185 23.11 6.59 -18.22
C LEU A 185 24.39 6.01 -18.84
N LEU A 186 24.71 4.75 -18.55
CA LEU A 186 25.89 4.07 -19.11
C LEU A 186 25.80 3.87 -20.63
N LEU A 187 24.58 3.73 -21.16
CA LEU A 187 24.33 3.47 -22.58
C LEU A 187 24.03 4.73 -23.39
N ALA A 188 23.77 5.87 -22.74
CA ALA A 188 23.55 7.17 -23.38
C ALA A 188 24.85 7.81 -23.94
N ARG A 189 25.54 7.10 -24.84
CA ARG A 189 26.86 7.48 -25.37
C ARG A 189 26.85 8.75 -26.25
N GLU A 190 25.68 9.16 -26.71
CA GLU A 190 25.49 10.39 -27.48
C GLU A 190 25.66 11.66 -26.62
N ASN A 191 25.45 11.56 -25.31
CA ASN A 191 25.62 12.69 -24.40
C ASN A 191 27.08 12.82 -23.93
N LYS A 192 27.73 13.95 -24.27
CA LYS A 192 29.14 14.22 -23.95
C LYS A 192 29.44 14.13 -22.44
N ILE A 193 28.50 14.51 -21.57
CA ILE A 193 28.70 14.50 -20.11
C ILE A 193 28.80 13.05 -19.61
N PHE A 194 27.83 12.21 -19.99
CA PHE A 194 27.75 10.82 -19.50
C PHE A 194 28.73 9.87 -20.19
N ARG A 195 29.29 10.27 -21.34
CA ARG A 195 30.42 9.59 -21.99
C ARG A 195 31.76 9.81 -21.26
N SER A 196 31.87 10.81 -20.39
CA SER A 196 33.12 11.10 -19.67
C SER A 196 33.54 9.92 -18.79
N PRO A 197 34.81 9.44 -18.86
CA PRO A 197 35.26 8.31 -18.05
C PRO A 197 35.21 8.59 -16.54
N ARG A 198 35.21 9.87 -16.12
CA ARG A 198 34.99 10.24 -14.71
C ARG A 198 33.54 9.97 -14.30
N ILE A 199 32.57 10.40 -15.10
CA ILE A 199 31.15 10.19 -14.83
C ILE A 199 30.79 8.71 -14.91
N THR A 200 31.32 7.98 -15.88
CA THR A 200 31.14 6.52 -15.98
C THR A 200 31.64 5.80 -14.71
N ARG A 201 32.82 6.17 -14.19
CA ARG A 201 33.34 5.60 -12.93
C ARG A 201 32.44 5.92 -11.74
N LEU A 202 31.88 7.13 -11.66
CA LEU A 202 30.91 7.49 -10.61
C LEU A 202 29.62 6.67 -10.70
N ILE A 203 29.11 6.44 -11.91
CA ILE A 203 27.92 5.59 -12.10
C ILE A 203 28.20 4.15 -11.67
N VAL A 204 29.36 3.59 -12.05
CA VAL A 204 29.78 2.24 -11.64
C VAL A 204 29.94 2.15 -10.12
N ALA A 205 30.54 3.16 -9.48
CA ALA A 205 30.64 3.23 -8.03
C ALA A 205 29.24 3.31 -7.37
N GLY A 206 28.31 4.06 -7.95
CA GLY A 206 26.91 4.11 -7.51
C GLY A 206 26.21 2.76 -7.60
N PHE A 207 26.44 2.00 -8.68
CA PHE A 207 25.93 0.63 -8.81
C PHE A 207 26.50 -0.30 -7.75
N PHE A 208 27.80 -0.23 -7.50
CA PHE A 208 28.45 -1.00 -6.45
C PHE A 208 27.82 -0.69 -5.09
N LEU A 209 27.63 0.59 -4.77
CA LEU A 209 27.02 1.00 -3.50
C LEU A 209 25.57 0.51 -3.37
N ILE A 210 24.75 0.65 -4.41
CA ILE A 210 23.38 0.14 -4.44
C ILE A 210 23.36 -1.38 -4.24
N PHE A 211 24.21 -2.11 -4.97
CA PHE A 211 24.31 -3.55 -4.85
C PHE A 211 24.72 -3.98 -3.44
N SER A 212 25.74 -3.34 -2.87
CA SER A 212 26.17 -3.56 -1.48
C SER A 212 25.02 -3.31 -0.51
N ALA A 213 24.26 -2.22 -0.64
CA ALA A 213 23.11 -1.95 0.22
C ALA A 213 22.05 -3.06 0.11
N ILE A 214 21.69 -3.48 -1.11
CA ILE A 214 20.71 -4.56 -1.32
C ILE A 214 21.18 -5.85 -0.63
N VAL A 215 22.44 -6.24 -0.77
CA VAL A 215 23.00 -7.43 -0.09
C VAL A 215 22.96 -7.27 1.43
N MET A 216 23.40 -6.12 1.95
CA MET A 216 23.51 -5.83 3.37
C MET A 216 22.15 -5.70 4.07
N THR A 217 21.07 -5.42 3.33
CA THR A 217 19.71 -5.44 3.92
C THR A 217 19.18 -6.85 4.16
N THR A 218 19.75 -7.88 3.51
CA THR A 218 19.27 -9.27 3.53
C THR A 218 17.80 -9.44 3.10
N SER A 219 17.30 -8.55 2.24
CA SER A 219 15.90 -8.54 1.81
C SER A 219 15.60 -9.58 0.72
N ARG A 220 15.02 -10.73 1.12
CA ARG A 220 14.63 -11.80 0.19
C ARG A 220 13.60 -11.31 -0.85
N GLY A 221 12.66 -10.46 -0.45
CA GLY A 221 11.63 -9.91 -1.34
C GLY A 221 12.23 -9.09 -2.48
N ALA A 222 13.19 -8.21 -2.17
CA ALA A 222 13.85 -7.39 -3.18
C ALA A 222 14.68 -8.24 -4.16
N VAL A 223 15.42 -9.23 -3.66
CA VAL A 223 16.19 -10.16 -4.51
C VAL A 223 15.28 -10.95 -5.44
N MET A 224 14.16 -11.50 -4.93
CA MET A 224 13.19 -12.22 -5.74
C MET A 224 12.57 -11.32 -6.82
N ALA A 225 12.25 -10.07 -6.49
CA ALA A 225 11.71 -9.09 -7.43
C ALA A 225 12.71 -8.74 -8.56
N ILE A 226 14.00 -8.60 -8.24
CA ILE A 226 15.08 -8.39 -9.22
C ILE A 226 15.21 -9.61 -10.14
N VAL A 227 15.28 -10.81 -9.58
CA VAL A 227 15.38 -12.06 -10.36
C VAL A 227 14.17 -12.22 -11.29
N ALA A 228 12.97 -11.90 -10.80
CA ALA A 228 11.76 -11.96 -11.62
C ALA A 228 11.76 -10.92 -12.75
N ALA A 229 12.28 -9.71 -12.52
CA ALA A 229 12.44 -8.72 -13.58
C ALA A 229 13.43 -9.19 -14.67
N ILE A 230 14.51 -9.88 -14.29
CA ILE A 230 15.42 -10.53 -15.25
C ILE A 230 14.68 -11.64 -16.01
N GLY A 231 13.85 -12.44 -15.32
CA GLY A 231 13.00 -13.46 -15.92
C GLY A 231 12.06 -12.92 -17.00
N VAL A 232 11.44 -11.75 -16.77
CA VAL A 232 10.64 -11.05 -17.79
C VAL A 232 11.45 -10.70 -19.04
N GLY A 233 12.72 -10.30 -18.87
CA GLY A 233 13.65 -10.09 -19.99
C GLY A 233 13.89 -11.37 -20.79
N LEU A 234 14.07 -12.51 -20.12
CA LEU A 234 14.26 -13.81 -20.76
C LEU A 234 13.01 -14.31 -21.51
N LEU A 235 11.80 -13.96 -21.04
CA LEU A 235 10.55 -14.29 -21.75
C LEU A 235 10.51 -13.71 -23.17
N TRP A 236 11.22 -12.60 -23.43
CA TRP A 236 11.32 -12.04 -24.78
C TRP A 236 11.87 -13.04 -25.80
N LEU A 237 12.78 -13.93 -25.39
CA LEU A 237 13.41 -14.93 -26.27
C LEU A 237 12.39 -15.94 -26.84
N ILE A 238 11.27 -16.16 -26.14
CA ILE A 238 10.22 -17.11 -26.55
C ILE A 238 9.00 -16.43 -27.22
N VAL A 239 8.90 -15.10 -27.20
CA VAL A 239 7.77 -14.37 -27.81
C VAL A 239 7.67 -14.58 -29.32
N THR A 240 8.81 -14.52 -30.02
CA THR A 240 8.84 -14.63 -31.49
C THR A 240 8.34 -15.98 -32.01
N PRO A 241 8.82 -17.14 -31.52
CA PRO A 241 8.29 -18.43 -31.97
C PRO A 241 6.81 -18.62 -31.61
N ILE A 242 6.36 -18.16 -30.44
CA ILE A 242 4.97 -18.32 -30.00
C ILE A 242 4.00 -17.44 -30.81
N GLY A 243 4.35 -16.17 -31.02
CA GLY A 243 3.51 -15.24 -31.80
C GLY A 243 3.27 -15.73 -33.23
N ASN A 244 4.32 -16.24 -33.88
CA ASN A 244 4.21 -16.80 -35.22
C ASN A 244 3.34 -18.08 -35.25
N ARG A 245 3.47 -18.96 -34.25
CA ARG A 245 2.69 -20.21 -34.17
C ARG A 245 1.20 -19.97 -33.89
N LEU A 246 0.87 -19.06 -32.98
CA LEU A 246 -0.52 -18.78 -32.58
C LEU A 246 -1.25 -17.83 -33.54
N LYS A 247 -0.57 -17.31 -34.59
CA LYS A 247 -1.09 -16.25 -35.48
C LYS A 247 -1.57 -15.00 -34.70
N LEU A 248 -1.07 -14.81 -33.48
CA LEU A 248 -1.34 -13.65 -32.64
C LEU A 248 -0.17 -12.66 -32.79
N GLY A 249 -0.47 -11.38 -32.92
CA GLY A 249 0.58 -10.35 -32.97
C GLY A 249 1.41 -10.33 -31.68
N LYS A 250 2.73 -10.09 -31.79
CA LYS A 250 3.63 -9.99 -30.63
C LYS A 250 3.14 -8.98 -29.58
N GLU A 251 2.43 -7.94 -30.02
CA GLU A 251 1.79 -6.91 -29.19
C GLU A 251 0.75 -7.44 -28.20
N ALA A 252 0.14 -8.60 -28.47
CA ALA A 252 -0.80 -9.25 -27.56
C ALA A 252 -0.13 -10.38 -26.76
N VAL A 253 0.78 -11.13 -27.41
CA VAL A 253 1.43 -12.30 -26.80
C VAL A 253 2.38 -11.91 -25.68
N PHE A 254 3.26 -10.92 -25.89
CA PHE A 254 4.26 -10.58 -24.86
C PHE A 254 3.64 -10.03 -23.57
N PRO A 255 2.72 -9.04 -23.59
CA PRO A 255 2.06 -8.60 -22.36
C PRO A 255 1.35 -9.75 -21.65
N SER A 256 0.63 -10.61 -22.38
CA SER A 256 -0.09 -11.75 -21.80
C SER A 256 0.85 -12.75 -21.12
N LEU A 257 1.96 -13.10 -21.76
CA LEU A 257 2.99 -13.97 -21.16
C LEU A 257 3.61 -13.35 -19.91
N VAL A 258 3.86 -12.04 -19.91
CA VAL A 258 4.35 -11.34 -18.72
C VAL A 258 3.34 -11.43 -17.58
N PHE A 259 2.04 -11.20 -17.82
CA PHE A 259 1.04 -11.33 -16.76
C PHE A 259 0.87 -12.76 -16.25
N ILE A 260 0.91 -13.76 -17.12
CA ILE A 260 0.89 -15.18 -16.70
C ILE A 260 2.11 -15.49 -15.82
N TYR A 261 3.29 -15.03 -16.23
CA TYR A 261 4.52 -15.20 -15.46
C TYR A 261 4.45 -14.49 -14.09
N LEU A 262 4.02 -13.22 -14.05
CA LEU A 262 3.88 -12.49 -12.80
C LEU A 262 2.86 -13.13 -11.87
N ALA A 263 1.74 -13.62 -12.40
CA ALA A 263 0.75 -14.37 -11.62
C ALA A 263 1.36 -15.66 -11.04
N ALA A 264 2.14 -16.39 -11.83
CA ALA A 264 2.85 -17.59 -11.35
C ALA A 264 3.88 -17.25 -10.27
N VAL A 265 4.65 -16.16 -10.42
CA VAL A 265 5.61 -15.71 -9.40
C VAL A 265 4.88 -15.31 -8.12
N ILE A 266 3.79 -14.54 -8.19
CA ILE A 266 2.98 -14.16 -7.03
C ILE A 266 2.41 -15.41 -6.34
N LEU A 267 1.91 -16.39 -7.12
CA LEU A 267 1.44 -17.66 -6.56
C LEU A 267 2.57 -18.40 -5.82
N VAL A 268 3.76 -18.50 -6.39
CA VAL A 268 4.92 -19.12 -5.75
C VAL A 268 5.35 -18.37 -4.48
N LEU A 269 5.33 -17.03 -4.51
CA LEU A 269 5.63 -16.20 -3.34
C LEU A 269 4.69 -16.54 -2.17
N TYR A 270 3.39 -16.64 -2.45
CA TYR A 270 2.35 -16.89 -1.45
C TYR A 270 2.16 -18.36 -1.06
N ALA A 271 2.48 -19.30 -1.94
CA ALA A 271 2.41 -20.74 -1.66
C ALA A 271 3.68 -21.30 -1.00
N GLY A 272 4.82 -20.61 -1.10
CA GLY A 272 6.10 -21.05 -0.53
C GLY A 272 6.64 -20.09 0.54
N PRO A 273 7.53 -19.13 0.18
CA PRO A 273 8.26 -18.31 1.14
C PRO A 273 7.39 -17.49 2.11
N ALA A 274 6.17 -17.11 1.71
CA ALA A 274 5.25 -16.36 2.56
C ALA A 274 4.55 -17.22 3.62
N GLN A 275 4.51 -18.54 3.47
CA GLN A 275 3.93 -19.47 4.46
C GLN A 275 4.94 -19.90 5.52
N SER A 276 6.24 -19.84 5.20
CA SER A 276 7.27 -20.04 6.22
C SER A 276 7.10 -19.00 7.32
N PRO A 277 7.12 -19.39 8.61
CA PRO A 277 7.24 -18.45 9.71
C PRO A 277 8.37 -17.48 9.40
N GLY A 278 8.03 -16.22 9.21
CA GLY A 278 9.00 -15.15 9.10
C GLY A 278 9.28 -14.67 10.51
N ASN A 279 10.54 -14.32 10.81
CA ASN A 279 10.79 -13.35 11.87
C ASN A 279 10.22 -12.00 11.38
N ILE A 280 8.90 -11.85 11.39
CA ILE A 280 8.27 -10.55 11.55
C ILE A 280 8.66 -10.20 12.98
N GLU A 281 9.61 -9.27 13.12
CA GLU A 281 10.34 -9.01 14.38
C GLU A 281 9.39 -8.71 15.56
N ASP A 282 8.11 -8.41 15.28
CA ASP A 282 7.05 -8.16 16.26
C ASP A 282 5.87 -9.17 16.25
N ALA A 283 5.77 -10.18 15.38
CA ALA A 283 4.53 -10.99 15.27
C ALA A 283 4.47 -12.27 16.14
N GLY A 284 5.56 -12.65 16.80
CA GLY A 284 5.75 -13.97 17.41
C GLY A 284 4.69 -14.38 18.44
N ASP A 285 4.02 -13.41 19.08
CA ASP A 285 3.07 -13.68 20.16
C ASP A 285 1.62 -13.86 19.70
N TYR A 286 1.29 -13.54 18.44
CA TYR A 286 -0.09 -13.41 17.96
C TYR A 286 -0.42 -14.27 16.73
N GLY A 287 0.41 -15.25 16.38
CA GLY A 287 0.21 -16.11 15.22
C GLY A 287 1.46 -16.92 14.84
N ASP A 288 1.48 -17.46 13.62
CA ASP A 288 2.63 -18.18 13.06
C ASP A 288 3.69 -17.22 12.47
N GLY A 289 3.38 -15.92 12.38
CA GLY A 289 4.30 -14.89 11.89
C GLY A 289 4.56 -14.99 10.39
N SER A 290 3.75 -15.75 9.65
CA SER A 290 3.84 -15.86 8.19
C SER A 290 3.20 -14.65 7.50
N ARG A 291 3.70 -14.31 6.31
CA ARG A 291 3.13 -13.23 5.48
C ARG A 291 1.75 -13.60 4.94
N TRP A 292 1.50 -14.90 4.73
CA TRP A 292 0.18 -15.37 4.33
C TRP A 292 -0.85 -15.14 5.44
N GLU A 293 -0.50 -15.48 6.68
CA GLU A 293 -1.38 -15.22 7.82
C GLU A 293 -1.70 -13.72 7.93
N LEU A 294 -0.68 -12.85 7.92
CA LEU A 294 -0.87 -11.40 7.99
C LEU A 294 -1.74 -10.88 6.83
N PHE A 295 -1.49 -11.31 5.60
CA PHE A 295 -2.31 -10.96 4.44
C PHE A 295 -3.77 -11.39 4.63
N SER A 296 -3.99 -12.66 5.00
CA SER A 296 -5.34 -13.22 5.16
C SER A 296 -6.15 -12.50 6.24
N ARG A 297 -5.49 -12.10 7.34
CA ARG A 297 -6.09 -11.33 8.43
C ARG A 297 -6.39 -9.89 7.99
N SER A 298 -5.47 -9.27 7.26
CA SER A 298 -5.59 -7.87 6.80
C SER A 298 -6.68 -7.70 5.74
N VAL A 299 -7.00 -8.74 4.95
CA VAL A 299 -8.15 -8.72 4.02
C VAL A 299 -9.48 -8.50 4.75
N TYR A 300 -9.61 -8.93 6.02
CA TYR A 300 -10.83 -8.64 6.78
C TYR A 300 -11.04 -7.14 6.99
N LEU A 301 -9.97 -6.36 7.20
CA LEU A 301 -10.05 -4.90 7.30
C LEU A 301 -10.63 -4.29 6.01
N LEU A 302 -10.15 -4.72 4.84
CA LEU A 302 -10.76 -4.27 3.57
C LEU A 302 -12.25 -4.59 3.51
N ALA A 303 -12.64 -5.79 3.93
CA ALA A 303 -14.03 -6.21 3.91
C ALA A 303 -14.91 -5.47 4.94
N ASP A 304 -14.33 -4.92 6.01
CA ASP A 304 -15.03 -4.06 6.98
C ASP A 304 -15.13 -2.59 6.51
N PHE A 305 -14.22 -2.15 5.64
CA PHE A 305 -14.17 -0.79 5.10
C PHE A 305 -14.14 -0.72 3.55
N PRO A 306 -15.08 -1.37 2.83
CA PRO A 306 -14.98 -1.54 1.39
C PRO A 306 -15.15 -0.25 0.59
N ILE A 307 -15.77 0.80 1.15
CA ILE A 307 -16.13 2.00 0.39
C ILE A 307 -15.12 3.13 0.61
N THR A 308 -14.97 3.59 1.85
CA THR A 308 -14.11 4.73 2.19
C THR A 308 -12.67 4.34 2.49
N GLY A 309 -12.44 3.04 2.74
CA GLY A 309 -11.28 2.58 3.49
C GLY A 309 -11.44 2.87 4.99
N GLY A 310 -10.59 2.23 5.79
CA GLY A 310 -10.47 2.44 7.24
C GLY A 310 -9.72 3.72 7.59
N GLY A 311 -9.16 4.40 6.59
CA GLY A 311 -8.53 5.70 6.71
C GLY A 311 -7.03 5.70 6.38
N LEU A 312 -6.54 6.85 5.91
CA LEU A 312 -5.11 7.03 5.62
C LEU A 312 -4.28 6.85 6.89
N ALA A 313 -3.22 6.04 6.78
CA ALA A 313 -2.33 5.66 7.88
C ALA A 313 -3.00 4.94 9.07
N SER A 314 -4.19 4.38 8.88
CA SER A 314 -4.97 3.78 9.98
C SER A 314 -4.67 2.30 10.25
N PHE A 315 -3.86 1.63 9.40
CA PHE A 315 -3.57 0.20 9.53
C PHE A 315 -3.13 -0.23 10.95
N PRO A 316 -2.16 0.43 11.62
CA PRO A 316 -1.65 -0.04 12.91
C PRO A 316 -2.74 -0.17 13.99
N GLY A 317 -3.54 0.88 14.16
CA GLY A 317 -4.63 0.90 15.14
C GLY A 317 -5.74 -0.09 14.79
N LEU A 318 -6.15 -0.14 13.52
CA LEU A 318 -7.18 -1.07 13.07
C LEU A 318 -6.76 -2.53 13.23
N TYR A 319 -5.51 -2.87 12.89
CA TYR A 319 -5.00 -4.23 13.02
C TYR A 319 -4.88 -4.63 14.49
N SER A 320 -4.24 -3.81 15.33
CA SER A 320 -4.11 -4.07 16.76
C SER A 320 -5.47 -4.20 17.47
N GLN A 321 -6.33 -3.19 17.37
CA GLN A 321 -7.56 -3.16 18.15
C GLN A 321 -8.64 -4.10 17.62
N TYR A 322 -8.76 -4.29 16.30
CA TYR A 322 -9.91 -4.99 15.72
C TYR A 322 -9.61 -6.41 15.24
N ILE A 323 -8.38 -6.68 14.80
CA ILE A 323 -7.96 -8.03 14.37
C ILE A 323 -7.36 -8.81 15.54
N LEU A 324 -6.47 -8.18 16.31
CA LEU A 324 -5.79 -8.81 17.43
C LEU A 324 -6.51 -8.61 18.77
N ASN A 325 -7.33 -7.56 18.88
CA ASN A 325 -7.95 -7.12 20.12
C ASN A 325 -6.89 -6.86 21.19
N ILE A 326 -5.99 -5.89 20.95
CA ILE A 326 -4.96 -5.42 21.87
C ILE A 326 -4.84 -3.88 21.79
N PRO A 327 -4.54 -3.18 22.91
CA PRO A 327 -4.58 -1.72 22.97
C PRO A 327 -3.26 -1.01 22.60
N TYR A 328 -2.26 -1.77 22.15
CA TYR A 328 -0.93 -1.26 21.86
C TYR A 328 -0.52 -1.54 20.42
N TYR A 329 0.50 -0.81 20.00
CA TYR A 329 1.02 -0.86 18.64
C TYR A 329 1.70 -2.21 18.36
N GLN A 330 1.28 -2.92 17.31
CA GLN A 330 1.88 -4.19 16.90
C GLN A 330 2.65 -4.10 15.59
N LEU A 331 2.00 -3.63 14.52
CA LEU A 331 2.55 -3.62 13.17
C LEU A 331 2.28 -2.27 12.50
N HIS A 332 3.23 -1.84 11.67
CA HIS A 332 3.13 -0.57 10.94
C HIS A 332 2.25 -0.67 9.67
N ASN A 333 2.22 -1.84 9.03
CA ASN A 333 1.49 -2.06 7.77
C ASN A 333 1.22 -3.56 7.53
N SER A 334 0.50 -3.88 6.45
CA SER A 334 0.15 -5.26 6.08
C SER A 334 1.29 -6.03 5.39
N HIS A 335 2.45 -5.41 5.21
CA HIS A 335 3.54 -5.84 4.33
C HIS A 335 3.05 -6.17 2.91
N ASN A 336 2.04 -5.45 2.43
CA ASN A 336 1.58 -5.53 1.06
C ASN A 336 1.02 -4.18 0.62
N LEU A 337 1.79 -3.50 -0.21
CA LEU A 337 1.47 -2.17 -0.71
C LEU A 337 0.08 -2.07 -1.33
N PHE A 338 -0.31 -3.03 -2.16
CA PHE A 338 -1.61 -2.98 -2.82
C PHE A 338 -2.74 -3.14 -1.79
N LEU A 339 -2.59 -4.07 -0.85
CA LEU A 339 -3.56 -4.31 0.20
C LEU A 339 -3.66 -3.10 1.14
N ASP A 340 -2.56 -2.43 1.47
CA ASP A 340 -2.60 -1.22 2.30
C ASP A 340 -3.32 -0.06 1.59
N VAL A 341 -3.16 0.10 0.27
CA VAL A 341 -3.98 1.06 -0.49
C VAL A 341 -5.47 0.70 -0.42
N PHE A 342 -5.81 -0.58 -0.55
CA PHE A 342 -7.19 -1.06 -0.41
C PHE A 342 -7.76 -0.81 1.00
N ILE A 343 -6.98 -1.08 2.04
CA ILE A 343 -7.40 -0.88 3.44
C ILE A 343 -7.61 0.61 3.71
N GLU A 344 -6.71 1.48 3.24
CA GLU A 344 -6.75 2.90 3.59
C GLU A 344 -7.72 3.73 2.74
N GLN A 345 -7.96 3.36 1.48
CA GLN A 345 -8.79 4.12 0.53
C GLN A 345 -10.01 3.35 0.00
N GLY A 346 -10.24 2.12 0.47
CA GLY A 346 -11.34 1.27 0.05
C GLY A 346 -11.13 0.63 -1.32
N LEU A 347 -12.16 -0.09 -1.79
CA LEU A 347 -12.12 -0.84 -3.05
C LEU A 347 -11.87 0.06 -4.26
N PHE A 348 -12.41 1.27 -4.26
CA PHE A 348 -12.25 2.20 -5.37
C PHE A 348 -10.81 2.71 -5.51
N GLY A 349 -10.20 3.15 -4.40
CA GLY A 349 -8.82 3.64 -4.39
C GLY A 349 -7.81 2.53 -4.68
N GLY A 350 -7.94 1.39 -4.01
CA GLY A 350 -7.10 0.21 -4.24
C GLY A 350 -7.21 -0.32 -5.67
N SER A 351 -8.42 -0.40 -6.22
CA SER A 351 -8.61 -0.85 -7.60
C SER A 351 -8.05 0.14 -8.61
N ALA A 352 -8.25 1.45 -8.41
CA ALA A 352 -7.67 2.47 -9.29
C ALA A 352 -6.14 2.37 -9.32
N PHE A 353 -5.51 2.23 -8.15
CA PHE A 353 -4.07 2.10 -8.02
C PHE A 353 -3.54 0.80 -8.66
N LEU A 354 -4.19 -0.33 -8.41
CA LEU A 354 -3.80 -1.62 -9.02
C LEU A 354 -3.93 -1.58 -10.55
N VAL A 355 -5.04 -1.06 -11.08
CA VAL A 355 -5.26 -0.94 -12.52
C VAL A 355 -4.25 0.00 -13.16
N LEU A 356 -3.82 1.07 -12.48
CA LEU A 356 -2.75 1.93 -12.97
C LEU A 356 -1.44 1.17 -13.20
N TYR A 357 -1.02 0.33 -12.24
CA TYR A 357 0.17 -0.51 -12.37
C TYR A 357 0.03 -1.56 -13.49
N VAL A 358 -1.10 -2.27 -13.52
CA VAL A 358 -1.40 -3.25 -14.58
C VAL A 358 -1.39 -2.59 -15.96
N ALA A 359 -2.05 -1.44 -16.12
CA ALA A 359 -2.09 -0.71 -17.37
C ALA A 359 -0.70 -0.19 -17.78
N ALA A 360 0.14 0.21 -16.83
CA ALA A 360 1.52 0.62 -17.09
C ALA A 360 2.37 -0.55 -17.61
N ILE A 361 2.36 -1.70 -16.93
CA ILE A 361 3.11 -2.90 -17.35
C ILE A 361 2.63 -3.37 -18.73
N TRP A 362 1.30 -3.45 -18.94
CA TRP A 362 0.71 -3.83 -20.22
C TRP A 362 1.16 -2.89 -21.35
N ARG A 363 1.13 -1.58 -21.08
CA ARG A 363 1.52 -0.57 -22.07
C ARG A 363 2.99 -0.65 -22.44
N VAL A 364 3.88 -0.78 -21.46
CA VAL A 364 5.34 -0.83 -21.70
C VAL A 364 5.73 -2.12 -22.43
N THR A 365 5.19 -3.27 -22.03
CA THR A 365 5.40 -4.55 -22.74
C THR A 365 4.88 -4.48 -24.18
N ARG A 366 3.71 -3.88 -24.41
CA ARG A 366 3.21 -3.66 -25.77
C ARG A 366 4.10 -2.73 -26.58
N ASN A 367 4.62 -1.65 -26.00
CA ASN A 367 5.55 -0.74 -26.66
C ASN A 367 6.83 -1.45 -27.11
N ILE A 368 7.37 -2.35 -26.28
CA ILE A 368 8.55 -3.17 -26.61
C ILE A 368 8.25 -4.12 -27.76
N ALA A 369 7.06 -4.73 -27.76
CA ALA A 369 6.66 -5.70 -28.78
C ALA A 369 6.24 -5.07 -30.12
N SER A 370 5.92 -3.77 -30.15
CA SER A 370 5.41 -3.09 -31.34
C SER A 370 6.53 -2.56 -32.25
N PRO A 371 6.64 -3.03 -33.50
CA PRO A 371 7.64 -2.51 -34.46
C PRO A 371 7.40 -1.04 -34.85
N LYS A 372 6.16 -0.56 -34.66
CA LYS A 372 5.74 0.81 -34.99
C LYS A 372 6.04 1.80 -33.87
N SER A 373 6.52 1.32 -32.72
CA SER A 373 6.95 2.17 -31.62
C SER A 373 8.26 2.86 -32.00
N SER A 374 8.21 4.12 -32.43
CA SER A 374 9.40 4.96 -32.59
C SER A 374 9.94 5.50 -31.24
N GLY A 375 9.57 4.87 -30.12
CA GLY A 375 10.02 5.20 -28.76
C GLY A 375 11.46 4.77 -28.50
N ASP A 376 12.05 5.31 -27.44
CA ASP A 376 13.30 4.78 -26.91
C ASP A 376 13.01 3.38 -26.32
N THR A 377 13.25 2.34 -27.12
CA THR A 377 13.02 0.93 -26.74
C THR A 377 13.79 0.57 -25.49
N PHE A 378 14.98 1.14 -25.30
CA PHE A 378 15.79 0.86 -24.12
C PHE A 378 15.16 1.45 -22.86
N MET A 379 14.65 2.68 -22.92
CA MET A 379 13.89 3.26 -21.80
C MET A 379 12.65 2.43 -21.45
N ASN A 380 11.96 1.84 -22.43
CA ASN A 380 10.84 0.94 -22.12
C ASN A 380 11.30 -0.29 -21.31
N TRP A 381 12.46 -0.88 -21.63
CA TRP A 381 13.02 -1.98 -20.83
C TRP A 381 13.41 -1.56 -19.41
N ILE A 382 14.01 -0.37 -19.25
CA ILE A 382 14.34 0.20 -17.93
C ILE A 382 13.08 0.36 -17.09
N VAL A 383 12.06 1.03 -17.64
CA VAL A 383 10.79 1.26 -16.94
C VAL A 383 10.06 -0.06 -16.66
N LEU A 384 10.10 -1.04 -17.56
CA LEU A 384 9.52 -2.36 -17.32
C LEU A 384 10.19 -3.06 -16.15
N GLY A 385 11.53 -3.08 -16.10
CA GLY A 385 12.29 -3.67 -15.01
C GLY A 385 11.92 -3.01 -13.67
N SER A 386 11.94 -1.68 -13.61
CA SER A 386 11.55 -0.93 -12.41
C SER A 386 10.09 -1.17 -12.00
N LEU A 387 9.15 -1.24 -12.93
CA LEU A 387 7.73 -1.53 -12.63
C LEU A 387 7.51 -2.95 -12.12
N VAL A 388 8.21 -3.95 -12.67
CA VAL A 388 8.13 -5.34 -12.21
C VAL A 388 8.73 -5.47 -10.82
N ILE A 389 9.88 -4.87 -10.57
CA ILE A 389 10.48 -4.82 -9.21
C ILE A 389 9.51 -4.12 -8.26
N ALA A 390 8.94 -2.99 -8.70
CA ALA A 390 8.02 -2.22 -7.88
C ALA A 390 6.79 -3.02 -7.47
N ALA A 391 6.15 -3.68 -8.44
CA ALA A 391 4.97 -4.49 -8.20
C ALA A 391 5.28 -5.72 -7.33
N LEU A 392 6.28 -6.52 -7.68
CA LEU A 392 6.55 -7.79 -6.98
C LEU A 392 7.08 -7.59 -5.56
N HIS A 393 7.98 -6.62 -5.34
CA HIS A 393 8.37 -6.27 -3.97
C HIS A 393 7.21 -5.63 -3.20
N GLY A 394 6.34 -4.87 -3.89
CA GLY A 394 5.10 -4.31 -3.35
C GLY A 394 4.10 -5.35 -2.82
N PHE A 395 4.11 -6.58 -3.35
CA PHE A 395 3.28 -7.67 -2.80
C PHE A 395 3.77 -8.20 -1.45
N VAL A 396 5.01 -7.91 -1.06
CA VAL A 396 5.64 -8.43 0.17
C VAL A 396 6.22 -7.34 1.07
N ASP A 397 6.06 -6.07 0.69
CA ASP A 397 6.41 -4.90 1.49
C ASP A 397 5.70 -3.61 1.01
N ASP A 398 5.58 -2.60 1.88
CA ASP A 398 4.79 -1.37 1.65
C ASP A 398 5.65 -0.10 1.37
N TYR A 399 6.89 -0.28 0.94
CA TYR A 399 7.89 0.79 0.86
C TYR A 399 7.55 1.98 -0.06
N LEU A 400 6.63 1.85 -1.04
CA LEU A 400 6.20 2.98 -1.91
C LEU A 400 4.89 3.62 -1.47
N TYR A 401 4.23 3.16 -0.41
CA TYR A 401 2.99 3.75 0.09
C TYR A 401 2.99 4.00 1.60
N TYR A 402 3.98 3.46 2.31
CA TYR A 402 4.29 3.80 3.70
C TYR A 402 5.17 5.05 3.84
N GLN A 403 4.82 5.93 4.79
CA GLN A 403 5.54 7.18 5.12
C GLN A 403 5.97 7.98 3.87
N ASN A 404 7.21 8.51 3.86
CA ASN A 404 7.79 9.29 2.78
C ASN A 404 7.85 8.54 1.44
N GLY A 405 7.73 7.21 1.46
CA GLY A 405 7.69 6.42 0.24
C GLY A 405 6.46 6.69 -0.62
N ALA A 406 5.34 7.10 -0.01
CA ALA A 406 4.09 7.47 -0.69
C ALA A 406 4.28 8.52 -1.80
N LEU A 407 5.28 9.39 -1.68
CA LEU A 407 5.66 10.37 -2.72
C LEU A 407 6.01 9.71 -4.07
N PHE A 408 6.59 8.50 -4.02
CA PHE A 408 7.07 7.78 -5.21
C PHE A 408 6.05 6.76 -5.76
N SER A 409 4.91 6.57 -5.09
CA SER A 409 3.85 5.61 -5.46
C SER A 409 3.39 5.72 -6.93
N LEU A 410 3.40 6.93 -7.49
CA LEU A 410 2.96 7.19 -8.87
C LEU A 410 4.11 7.56 -9.82
N ALA A 411 5.35 7.65 -9.33
CA ALA A 411 6.47 8.22 -10.07
C ALA A 411 6.82 7.39 -11.32
N LEU A 412 6.90 6.07 -11.19
CA LEU A 412 7.19 5.17 -12.32
C LEU A 412 6.10 5.22 -13.41
N LEU A 413 4.84 5.38 -12.99
CA LEU A 413 3.70 5.50 -13.89
C LEU A 413 3.80 6.77 -14.76
N GLY A 414 4.36 7.85 -14.20
CA GLY A 414 4.59 9.11 -14.90
C GLY A 414 5.60 8.98 -16.04
N ILE A 415 6.60 8.10 -15.89
CA ILE A 415 7.71 7.92 -16.85
C ILE A 415 7.36 6.97 -17.99
N VAL A 416 6.28 6.18 -17.87
CA VAL A 416 5.84 5.21 -18.91
C VAL A 416 5.83 5.87 -20.30
N PRO A 417 6.69 5.45 -21.25
CA PRO A 417 6.84 6.15 -22.51
C PRO A 417 5.54 6.26 -23.33
N ASN A 418 5.39 7.38 -24.03
CA ASN A 418 4.30 7.56 -24.99
C ASN A 418 4.49 6.65 -26.21
N SER A 419 3.43 5.96 -26.63
CA SER A 419 3.44 5.28 -27.93
C SER A 419 3.36 6.35 -29.01
N SER A 420 4.30 6.32 -29.94
CA SER A 420 4.34 7.21 -31.10
C SER A 420 3.01 7.10 -31.85
N GLY A 421 2.26 8.19 -31.95
CA GLY A 421 0.94 8.22 -32.59
C GLY A 421 -0.23 8.63 -31.69
N THR A 422 0.00 8.82 -30.39
CA THR A 422 -1.00 9.49 -29.54
C THR A 422 -0.95 11.00 -29.82
N ARG A 423 -1.83 11.46 -30.74
CA ARG A 423 -2.11 12.90 -30.90
C ARG A 423 -2.48 13.50 -29.53
N PRO A 424 -2.05 14.74 -29.21
CA PRO A 424 -2.50 15.42 -28.00
C PRO A 424 -4.03 15.41 -27.96
N MET A 425 -4.60 15.01 -26.82
CA MET A 425 -6.05 14.82 -26.63
C MET A 425 -6.85 16.11 -26.88
N ILE A 426 -6.16 17.26 -26.92
CA ILE A 426 -6.70 18.60 -27.17
C ILE A 426 -7.42 18.70 -28.53
N GLN A 427 -7.10 17.85 -29.51
CA GLN A 427 -7.74 17.90 -30.85
C GLN A 427 -8.87 16.88 -31.09
N ARG A 428 -9.28 16.10 -30.09
CA ARG A 428 -10.51 15.31 -30.16
C ARG A 428 -11.45 15.76 -29.04
N ALA A 429 -12.17 16.85 -29.30
CA ALA A 429 -13.52 16.99 -28.77
C ALA A 429 -14.36 15.86 -29.41
N ASN A 430 -14.18 14.64 -28.91
CA ASN A 430 -14.94 13.48 -29.36
C ASN A 430 -16.39 13.72 -28.93
N ARG A 431 -17.26 14.12 -29.86
CA ARG A 431 -18.67 13.80 -29.73
C ARG A 431 -18.74 12.29 -29.57
N PHE A 432 -19.34 11.80 -28.48
CA PHE A 432 -19.58 10.37 -28.30
C PHE A 432 -20.23 9.82 -29.58
N SER A 433 -19.67 8.75 -30.15
CA SER A 433 -20.33 8.10 -31.28
C SER A 433 -21.65 7.47 -30.81
N ARG A 434 -22.59 7.19 -31.73
CA ARG A 434 -23.83 6.47 -31.36
C ARG A 434 -23.52 5.12 -30.68
N ALA A 435 -22.46 4.44 -31.10
CA ALA A 435 -22.02 3.19 -30.48
C ALA A 435 -21.52 3.43 -29.05
N ASP A 436 -20.74 4.49 -28.80
CA ASP A 436 -20.29 4.84 -27.45
C ASP A 436 -21.48 5.18 -26.55
N ILE A 437 -22.47 5.94 -27.05
CA ILE A 437 -23.68 6.26 -26.29
C ILE A 437 -24.46 4.99 -25.95
N ILE A 438 -24.63 4.06 -26.89
CA ILE A 438 -25.32 2.80 -26.64
C ILE A 438 -24.55 1.95 -25.62
N VAL A 439 -23.23 1.83 -25.76
CA VAL A 439 -22.38 1.06 -24.83
C VAL A 439 -22.41 1.67 -23.42
N TYR A 440 -22.12 2.97 -23.29
CA TYR A 440 -22.12 3.64 -21.98
C TYR A 440 -23.53 3.71 -21.39
N GLY A 441 -24.56 3.91 -22.22
CA GLY A 441 -25.96 3.86 -21.80
C GLY A 441 -26.36 2.47 -21.30
N SER A 442 -25.92 1.40 -21.98
CA SER A 442 -26.20 0.02 -21.57
C SER A 442 -25.48 -0.34 -20.28
N VAL A 443 -24.19 0.04 -20.15
CA VAL A 443 -23.43 -0.13 -18.90
C VAL A 443 -24.09 0.64 -17.77
N GLY A 444 -24.51 1.89 -18.01
CA GLY A 444 -25.23 2.71 -17.04
C GLY A 444 -26.56 2.07 -16.62
N ALA A 445 -27.35 1.55 -17.57
CA ALA A 445 -28.61 0.88 -17.28
C ALA A 445 -28.42 -0.42 -16.48
N VAL A 446 -27.40 -1.23 -16.82
CA VAL A 446 -27.04 -2.43 -16.05
C VAL A 446 -26.60 -2.07 -14.64
N LEU A 447 -25.75 -1.05 -14.47
CA LEU A 447 -25.34 -0.57 -13.15
C LEU A 447 -26.53 -0.07 -12.34
N ALA A 448 -27.44 0.70 -12.94
CA ALA A 448 -28.65 1.17 -12.29
C ALA A 448 -29.57 0.01 -11.87
N ALA A 449 -29.74 -1.01 -12.74
CA ALA A 449 -30.50 -2.21 -12.42
C ALA A 449 -29.86 -3.01 -11.27
N LEU A 450 -28.52 -3.17 -11.28
CA LEU A 450 -27.80 -3.82 -10.18
C LEU A 450 -27.94 -3.04 -8.87
N ILE A 451 -27.84 -1.70 -8.90
CA ILE A 451 -28.05 -0.87 -7.71
C ILE A 451 -29.47 -1.04 -7.16
N PHE A 452 -30.48 -1.06 -8.04
CA PHE A 452 -31.87 -1.25 -7.65
C PHE A 452 -32.12 -2.65 -7.06
N ILE A 453 -31.61 -3.70 -7.70
CA ILE A 453 -31.75 -5.10 -7.24
C ILE A 453 -31.05 -5.31 -5.90
N TYR A 454 -29.83 -4.79 -5.73
CA TYR A 454 -29.01 -4.99 -4.54
C TYR A 454 -29.08 -3.83 -3.53
N GLN A 455 -30.11 -2.99 -3.61
CA GLN A 455 -30.22 -1.78 -2.78
C GLN A 455 -30.14 -2.07 -1.26
N GLY A 456 -30.72 -3.18 -0.79
CA GLY A 456 -30.65 -3.59 0.62
C GLY A 456 -29.23 -3.95 1.04
N THR A 457 -28.54 -4.76 0.25
CA THR A 457 -27.13 -5.11 0.47
C THR A 457 -26.23 -3.88 0.40
N LEU A 458 -26.42 -3.00 -0.59
CA LEU A 458 -25.63 -1.77 -0.73
C LEU A 458 -25.87 -0.82 0.46
N LYS A 459 -27.12 -0.69 0.91
CA LYS A 459 -27.46 0.05 2.13
C LYS A 459 -26.75 -0.56 3.33
N SER A 460 -26.83 -1.89 3.50
CA SER A 460 -26.16 -2.58 4.60
C SER A 460 -24.64 -2.34 4.61
N ILE A 461 -23.98 -2.48 3.46
CA ILE A 461 -22.53 -2.25 3.29
C ILE A 461 -22.16 -0.80 3.61
N TRP A 462 -22.94 0.16 3.11
CA TRP A 462 -22.71 1.59 3.38
C TRP A 462 -22.74 1.89 4.87
N TYR A 463 -23.81 1.46 5.55
CA TYR A 463 -24.00 1.74 6.96
C TYR A 463 -23.07 0.93 7.87
N SER A 464 -22.66 -0.30 7.49
CA SER A 464 -21.63 -1.04 8.23
C SER A 464 -20.26 -0.38 8.09
N ASN A 465 -19.91 0.10 6.89
CA ASN A 465 -18.67 0.86 6.66
C ASN A 465 -18.67 2.15 7.48
N LEU A 466 -19.76 2.93 7.43
CA LEU A 466 -19.88 4.18 8.18
C LEU A 466 -19.78 3.94 9.69
N GLY A 467 -20.52 2.97 10.22
CA GLY A 467 -20.46 2.61 11.63
C GLY A 467 -19.07 2.10 12.06
N ALA A 468 -18.39 1.35 11.19
CA ALA A 468 -17.02 0.92 11.44
C ALA A 468 -16.04 2.11 11.54
N VAL A 469 -16.16 3.11 10.66
CA VAL A 469 -15.33 4.33 10.70
C VAL A 469 -15.62 5.13 11.97
N GLN A 470 -16.89 5.35 12.30
CA GLN A 470 -17.31 6.06 13.50
C GLN A 470 -16.82 5.38 14.78
N MET A 471 -16.87 4.05 14.83
CA MET A 471 -16.33 3.28 15.96
C MET A 471 -14.81 3.45 16.08
N ALA A 472 -14.10 3.39 14.96
CA ALA A 472 -12.65 3.57 14.93
C ALA A 472 -12.21 4.95 15.43
N TRP A 473 -12.96 6.02 15.15
CA TRP A 473 -12.67 7.36 15.69
C TRP A 473 -12.71 7.41 17.21
N VAL A 474 -13.60 6.65 17.84
CA VAL A 474 -13.76 6.63 19.29
C VAL A 474 -12.75 5.67 19.92
N GLU A 475 -12.63 4.45 19.40
CA GLU A 475 -11.77 3.41 19.99
C GLU A 475 -10.28 3.69 19.81
N LEU A 476 -9.90 4.41 18.75
CA LEU A 476 -8.50 4.67 18.41
C LEU A 476 -8.10 6.13 18.68
N ASP A 477 -8.93 6.90 19.38
CA ASP A 477 -8.54 8.24 19.83
C ASP A 477 -7.31 8.13 20.75
N GLY A 478 -6.25 8.85 20.40
CA GLY A 478 -4.96 8.76 21.09
C GLY A 478 -4.21 7.43 20.97
N PHE A 479 -4.57 6.55 20.01
CA PHE A 479 -3.86 5.27 19.82
C PHE A 479 -2.36 5.48 19.50
N PRO A 480 -1.44 4.69 20.09
CA PRO A 480 -1.67 3.64 21.08
C PRO A 480 -1.89 4.21 22.49
N ALA A 481 -3.03 3.87 23.10
CA ALA A 481 -3.34 4.27 24.48
C ALA A 481 -2.64 3.36 25.52
N ASN A 482 -2.22 2.15 25.12
CA ASN A 482 -1.74 1.09 26.01
C ASN A 482 -2.73 0.76 27.15
N GLN A 483 -4.02 1.02 26.91
CA GLN A 483 -5.11 0.80 27.85
C GLN A 483 -6.31 0.19 27.13
N TRP A 484 -6.99 -0.76 27.77
CA TRP A 484 -8.20 -1.36 27.23
C TRP A 484 -9.37 -0.37 27.25
N ALA A 485 -10.27 -0.52 26.29
CA ALA A 485 -11.48 0.28 26.22
C ALA A 485 -12.37 0.08 27.47
N ASP A 486 -12.81 1.18 28.05
CA ASP A 486 -13.64 1.24 29.26
C ASP A 486 -15.12 1.50 28.91
N PRO A 487 -16.10 1.02 29.71
CA PRO A 487 -17.52 1.28 29.47
C PRO A 487 -17.89 2.77 29.31
N SER A 488 -17.08 3.70 29.81
CA SER A 488 -17.27 5.16 29.63
C SER A 488 -17.34 5.59 28.17
N ILE A 489 -16.71 4.88 27.23
CA ILE A 489 -16.74 5.26 25.80
C ILE A 489 -18.07 4.91 25.12
N VAL A 490 -18.92 4.09 25.74
CA VAL A 490 -20.18 3.60 25.15
C VAL A 490 -21.09 4.75 24.74
N GLY A 491 -21.11 5.85 25.49
CA GLY A 491 -21.89 7.05 25.15
C GLY A 491 -21.43 7.71 23.84
N LEU A 492 -20.13 7.67 23.56
CA LEU A 492 -19.52 8.23 22.35
C LEU A 492 -19.77 7.34 21.12
N LEU A 493 -20.09 6.05 21.31
CA LEU A 493 -20.34 5.09 20.24
C LEU A 493 -21.77 5.14 19.66
N ARG A 494 -22.61 6.09 20.08
CA ARG A 494 -24.03 6.18 19.67
C ARG A 494 -24.22 6.29 18.16
N ASP A 495 -23.41 7.10 17.49
CA ASP A 495 -23.50 7.30 16.04
C ASP A 495 -23.11 6.02 15.28
N SER A 496 -22.03 5.37 15.74
CA SER A 496 -21.60 4.07 15.23
C SER A 496 -22.71 3.03 15.37
N GLU A 497 -23.26 2.89 16.58
CA GLU A 497 -24.32 1.92 16.85
C GLU A 497 -25.56 2.16 15.98
N THR A 498 -25.95 3.42 15.79
CA THR A 498 -27.08 3.80 14.93
C THR A 498 -26.85 3.34 13.50
N SER A 499 -25.67 3.64 12.94
CA SER A 499 -25.29 3.18 11.60
C SER A 499 -25.29 1.64 11.52
N LEU A 500 -24.69 0.95 12.49
CA LEU A 500 -24.61 -0.52 12.47
C LEU A 500 -25.99 -1.18 12.61
N ARG A 501 -26.93 -0.59 13.37
CA ARG A 501 -28.31 -1.08 13.46
C ARG A 501 -29.05 -0.95 12.13
N ILE A 502 -28.93 0.19 11.44
CA ILE A 502 -29.48 0.37 10.08
C ILE A 502 -28.89 -0.68 9.12
N SER A 503 -27.61 -1.04 9.28
CA SER A 503 -26.96 -2.07 8.48
C SER A 503 -27.57 -3.46 8.70
N VAL A 504 -27.79 -3.85 9.96
CA VAL A 504 -28.42 -5.15 10.33
C VAL A 504 -29.90 -5.19 9.96
N GLU A 505 -30.62 -4.07 10.00
CA GLU A 505 -32.00 -3.98 9.50
C GLU A 505 -32.08 -4.25 8.00
N ALA A 506 -31.07 -3.81 7.23
CA ALA A 506 -31.01 -4.03 5.79
C ALA A 506 -30.47 -5.43 5.41
N ASP A 507 -29.55 -5.99 6.20
CA ASP A 507 -29.06 -7.36 6.09
C ASP A 507 -28.70 -7.91 7.49
N PRO A 508 -29.55 -8.79 8.06
CA PRO A 508 -29.33 -9.37 9.39
C PRO A 508 -28.01 -10.15 9.52
N ASN A 509 -27.46 -10.62 8.40
CA ASN A 509 -26.23 -11.42 8.36
C ASN A 509 -24.97 -10.58 8.11
N ASN A 510 -25.05 -9.24 8.05
CA ASN A 510 -23.87 -8.42 7.81
C ASN A 510 -22.80 -8.67 8.90
N ARG A 511 -21.66 -9.26 8.51
CA ARG A 511 -20.60 -9.69 9.43
C ARG A 511 -19.98 -8.53 10.20
N THR A 512 -19.69 -7.42 9.52
CA THR A 512 -19.06 -6.23 10.11
C THR A 512 -19.96 -5.59 11.16
N ALA A 513 -21.24 -5.40 10.83
CA ALA A 513 -22.20 -4.80 11.74
C ALA A 513 -22.46 -5.68 12.96
N ASN A 514 -22.66 -6.98 12.76
CA ASN A 514 -22.82 -7.93 13.86
C ASN A 514 -21.57 -7.99 14.75
N HIS A 515 -20.36 -8.03 14.19
CA HIS A 515 -19.14 -8.05 15.00
C HIS A 515 -19.06 -6.82 15.90
N ARG A 516 -19.22 -5.62 15.34
CA ARG A 516 -19.09 -4.35 16.07
C ARG A 516 -20.22 -4.11 17.07
N LEU A 517 -21.46 -4.46 16.75
CA LEU A 517 -22.57 -4.44 17.73
C LEU A 517 -22.32 -5.40 18.89
N GLY A 518 -21.69 -6.55 18.60
CA GLY A 518 -21.21 -7.48 19.61
C GLY A 518 -20.20 -6.85 20.56
N LEU A 519 -19.18 -6.16 20.02
CA LEU A 519 -18.18 -5.44 20.82
C LEU A 519 -18.79 -4.32 21.66
N ILE A 520 -19.72 -3.53 21.10
CA ILE A 520 -20.44 -2.48 21.84
C ILE A 520 -21.25 -3.09 22.99
N ALA A 521 -21.89 -4.24 22.78
CA ALA A 521 -22.61 -4.95 23.84
C ALA A 521 -21.65 -5.52 24.91
N MET A 522 -20.47 -6.00 24.52
CA MET A 522 -19.42 -6.41 25.49
C MET A 522 -18.94 -5.23 26.34
N LEU A 523 -18.76 -4.04 25.75
CA LEU A 523 -18.39 -2.82 26.51
C LEU A 523 -19.47 -2.42 27.51
N ARG A 524 -20.75 -2.65 27.17
CA ARG A 524 -21.88 -2.50 28.11
C ARG A 524 -21.98 -3.59 29.16
N ARG A 525 -21.15 -4.63 29.07
CA ARG A 525 -21.20 -5.86 29.87
C ARG A 525 -22.52 -6.62 29.68
N ASP A 526 -23.18 -6.44 28.54
CA ASP A 526 -24.39 -7.14 28.16
C ASP A 526 -24.05 -8.36 27.29
N PHE A 527 -23.64 -9.44 27.96
CA PHE A 527 -23.05 -10.61 27.30
C PHE A 527 -24.05 -11.44 26.49
N VAL A 528 -25.36 -11.32 26.75
CA VAL A 528 -26.39 -12.09 26.03
C VAL A 528 -26.57 -11.57 24.59
N PRO A 529 -26.87 -10.27 24.36
CA PRO A 529 -26.85 -9.69 23.02
C PRO A 529 -25.48 -9.72 22.37
N ALA A 530 -24.39 -9.54 23.13
CA ALA A 530 -23.04 -9.66 22.60
C ALA A 530 -22.81 -11.03 21.96
N THR A 531 -23.12 -12.10 22.69
CA THR A 531 -22.99 -13.48 22.19
C THR A 531 -23.86 -13.71 20.95
N LYS A 532 -25.08 -13.18 20.91
CA LYS A 532 -25.98 -13.31 19.75
C LYS A 532 -25.36 -12.67 18.51
N PHE A 533 -24.94 -11.41 18.59
CA PHE A 533 -24.35 -10.70 17.46
C PHE A 533 -23.02 -11.35 17.01
N LEU A 534 -22.12 -11.65 17.96
CA LEU A 534 -20.83 -12.27 17.66
C LEU A 534 -20.98 -13.66 17.06
N LYS A 535 -21.99 -14.45 17.47
CA LYS A 535 -22.31 -15.74 16.85
C LYS A 535 -22.75 -15.58 15.40
N THR A 536 -23.60 -14.59 15.09
CA THR A 536 -23.98 -14.28 13.70
C THR A 536 -22.75 -13.92 12.87
N ALA A 537 -21.86 -13.07 13.41
CA ALA A 537 -20.62 -12.70 12.73
C ALA A 537 -19.69 -13.91 12.52
N TYR A 538 -19.59 -14.81 13.50
CA TYR A 538 -18.77 -16.03 13.43
C TYR A 538 -19.26 -17.00 12.35
N ILE A 539 -20.58 -17.16 12.19
CA ILE A 539 -21.15 -18.01 11.13
C ILE A 539 -20.71 -17.52 9.73
N GLN A 540 -20.61 -16.21 9.54
CA GLN A 540 -20.19 -15.62 8.26
C GLN A 540 -18.68 -15.63 8.05
N SER A 541 -17.88 -15.65 9.12
CA SER A 541 -16.42 -15.58 9.04
C SER A 541 -15.77 -16.32 10.21
N PRO A 542 -15.79 -17.67 10.21
CA PRO A 542 -15.32 -18.49 11.34
C PRO A 542 -13.80 -18.43 11.54
N ARG A 543 -13.05 -17.92 10.56
CA ARG A 543 -11.60 -17.73 10.62
C ARG A 543 -11.18 -16.30 10.99
N HIS A 544 -12.14 -15.41 11.25
CA HIS A 544 -11.81 -14.05 11.64
C HIS A 544 -11.36 -14.03 13.11
N ARG A 545 -10.06 -13.80 13.34
CA ARG A 545 -9.44 -13.84 14.67
C ARG A 545 -10.18 -12.99 15.71
N GLY A 546 -10.43 -11.71 15.42
CA GLY A 546 -11.12 -10.80 16.36
C GLY A 546 -12.52 -11.31 16.78
N ILE A 547 -13.29 -11.87 15.85
CA ILE A 547 -14.60 -12.48 16.14
C ILE A 547 -14.45 -13.73 16.99
N VAL A 548 -13.53 -14.63 16.65
CA VAL A 548 -13.28 -15.87 17.40
C VAL A 548 -12.92 -15.55 18.85
N LYS A 549 -11.98 -14.63 19.04
CA LYS A 549 -11.51 -14.18 20.35
C LYS A 549 -12.64 -13.51 21.15
N SER A 550 -13.34 -12.55 20.55
CA SER A 550 -14.43 -11.83 21.22
C SER A 550 -15.62 -12.73 21.56
N LEU A 551 -16.01 -13.64 20.67
CA LEU A 551 -17.06 -14.62 20.93
C LEU A 551 -16.66 -15.62 22.02
N GLY A 552 -15.40 -16.07 22.00
CA GLY A 552 -14.83 -16.93 23.04
C GLY A 552 -14.94 -16.29 24.42
N PHE A 553 -14.49 -15.04 24.55
CA PHE A 553 -14.62 -14.28 25.80
C PHE A 553 -16.09 -14.02 26.18
N SER A 554 -16.95 -13.69 25.23
CA SER A 554 -18.38 -13.51 25.48
C SER A 554 -19.04 -14.79 26.02
N TYR A 555 -18.64 -15.98 25.54
CA TYR A 555 -19.06 -17.25 26.12
C TYR A 555 -18.48 -17.48 27.51
N THR A 556 -17.23 -17.10 27.77
CA THR A 556 -16.65 -17.16 29.12
C THR A 556 -17.46 -16.32 30.10
N TRP A 557 -17.77 -15.06 29.75
CA TRP A 557 -18.49 -14.13 30.62
C TRP A 557 -19.97 -14.46 30.79
N SER A 558 -20.56 -15.24 29.88
CA SER A 558 -21.91 -15.79 30.02
C SER A 558 -21.95 -17.19 30.66
N GLY A 559 -20.81 -17.69 31.16
CA GLY A 559 -20.72 -18.99 31.84
C GLY A 559 -20.73 -20.22 30.91
N ASN A 560 -20.71 -20.05 29.58
CA ASN A 560 -20.77 -21.15 28.62
C ASN A 560 -19.37 -21.70 28.28
N ARG A 561 -18.78 -22.38 29.28
CA ARG A 561 -17.40 -22.89 29.25
C ARG A 561 -17.07 -23.79 28.04
N GLY A 562 -17.99 -24.69 27.66
CA GLY A 562 -17.75 -25.65 26.58
C GLY A 562 -17.58 -24.97 25.22
N LEU A 563 -18.44 -23.99 24.92
CA LEU A 563 -18.34 -23.21 23.67
C LEU A 563 -17.16 -22.24 23.70
N ALA A 564 -16.85 -21.65 24.85
CA ALA A 564 -15.68 -20.78 25.01
C ALA A 564 -14.37 -21.54 24.71
N HIS A 565 -14.20 -22.76 25.25
CA HIS A 565 -13.01 -23.58 25.04
C HIS A 565 -12.72 -23.83 23.56
N GLY A 566 -13.73 -24.23 22.79
CA GLY A 566 -13.56 -24.55 21.37
C GLY A 566 -13.07 -23.37 20.51
N LEU A 567 -13.27 -22.14 20.98
CA LEU A 567 -12.79 -20.93 20.31
C LEU A 567 -11.44 -20.46 20.87
N LEU A 568 -11.35 -20.31 22.19
CA LEU A 568 -10.17 -19.73 22.84
C LEU A 568 -8.94 -20.66 22.81
N ALA A 569 -9.10 -21.97 22.65
CA ALA A 569 -7.98 -22.88 22.45
C ALA A 569 -7.16 -22.58 21.18
N THR A 570 -7.74 -21.83 20.22
CA THR A 570 -7.05 -21.41 18.99
C THR A 570 -6.35 -20.05 19.12
N ILE A 571 -6.43 -19.41 20.29
CA ILE A 571 -5.88 -18.08 20.58
C ILE A 571 -4.73 -18.23 21.60
N PRO A 572 -3.46 -18.23 21.16
CA PRO A 572 -2.31 -18.54 22.03
C PRO A 572 -2.24 -17.67 23.29
N GLU A 573 -2.55 -16.39 23.16
CA GLU A 573 -2.49 -15.42 24.26
C GLU A 573 -3.67 -15.50 25.23
N ALA A 574 -4.73 -16.28 24.94
CA ALA A 574 -5.97 -16.26 25.73
C ALA A 574 -5.75 -16.68 27.19
N VAL A 575 -4.84 -17.62 27.45
CA VAL A 575 -4.49 -18.05 28.83
C VAL A 575 -3.90 -16.90 29.63
N TYR A 576 -2.98 -16.15 29.03
CA TYR A 576 -2.31 -15.00 29.65
C TYR A 576 -3.29 -13.83 29.88
N GLU A 577 -4.16 -13.57 28.91
CA GLU A 577 -5.20 -12.55 29.07
C GLU A 577 -6.21 -12.92 30.15
N LEU A 578 -6.64 -14.18 30.23
CA LEU A 578 -7.53 -14.65 31.29
C LEU A 578 -6.91 -14.48 32.67
N ASP A 579 -5.60 -14.71 32.81
CA ASP A 579 -4.88 -14.45 34.06
C ASP A 579 -4.99 -12.99 34.50
N THR A 580 -4.83 -12.07 33.54
CA THR A 580 -5.03 -10.63 33.76
C THR A 580 -6.48 -10.32 34.12
N TYR A 581 -7.45 -10.96 33.46
CA TYR A 581 -8.88 -10.76 33.73
C TYR A 581 -9.32 -11.23 35.12
N VAL A 582 -8.65 -12.22 35.73
CA VAL A 582 -8.94 -12.64 37.12
C VAL A 582 -8.80 -11.46 38.07
N TRP A 583 -7.67 -10.76 38.02
CA TRP A 583 -7.41 -9.59 38.85
C TRP A 583 -8.29 -8.40 38.45
N TYR A 584 -8.41 -8.14 37.15
CA TYR A 584 -9.16 -7.00 36.63
C TYR A 584 -10.62 -7.04 37.08
N TRP A 585 -11.33 -8.16 36.87
CA TRP A 585 -12.75 -8.27 37.24
C TRP A 585 -12.97 -8.21 38.76
N SER A 586 -12.05 -8.77 39.54
CA SER A 586 -12.08 -8.65 41.01
C SER A 586 -12.00 -7.18 41.45
N THR A 587 -11.06 -6.42 40.87
CA THR A 587 -10.86 -4.99 41.16
C THR A 587 -12.05 -4.13 40.72
N GLN A 588 -12.77 -4.55 39.68
CA GLN A 588 -13.99 -3.91 39.19
C GLN A 588 -15.25 -4.25 40.01
N GLY A 589 -15.11 -5.02 41.11
CA GLY A 589 -16.24 -5.42 41.95
C GLY A 589 -17.13 -6.50 41.30
N LEU A 590 -16.59 -7.28 40.35
CA LEU A 590 -17.29 -8.33 39.62
C LEU A 590 -16.66 -9.71 39.89
N PRO A 591 -16.78 -10.24 41.13
CA PRO A 591 -16.13 -11.49 41.53
C PRO A 591 -16.63 -12.72 40.74
N GLU A 592 -17.85 -12.68 40.23
CA GLU A 592 -18.40 -13.75 39.39
C GLU A 592 -17.63 -13.87 38.05
N LEU A 593 -17.37 -12.75 37.37
CA LEU A 593 -16.57 -12.74 36.14
C LEU A 593 -15.11 -13.13 36.40
N SER A 594 -14.55 -12.74 37.55
CA SER A 594 -13.24 -13.21 38.00
C SER A 594 -13.21 -14.74 38.15
N SER A 595 -14.25 -15.33 38.76
CA SER A 595 -14.39 -16.78 38.86
C SER A 595 -14.52 -17.46 37.49
N TYR A 596 -15.28 -16.89 36.56
CA TYR A 596 -15.34 -17.39 35.18
C TYR A 596 -13.98 -17.36 34.49
N ALA A 597 -13.17 -16.31 34.71
CA ALA A 597 -11.82 -16.23 34.18
C ALA A 597 -10.92 -17.34 34.74
N VAL A 598 -10.94 -17.57 36.06
CA VAL A 598 -10.16 -18.65 36.72
C VAL A 598 -10.52 -20.01 36.12
N ASN A 599 -11.83 -20.33 36.09
CA ASN A 599 -12.33 -21.60 35.58
C ASN A 599 -11.94 -21.81 34.11
N MET A 600 -12.05 -20.78 33.28
CA MET A 600 -11.70 -20.87 31.86
C MET A 600 -10.18 -21.05 31.67
N ARG A 601 -9.35 -20.29 32.40
CA ARG A 601 -7.88 -20.42 32.39
C ARG A 601 -7.45 -21.84 32.73
N GLU A 602 -8.01 -22.42 33.79
CA GLU A 602 -7.75 -23.81 34.19
C GLU A 602 -8.18 -24.81 33.10
N THR A 603 -9.32 -24.58 32.45
CA THR A 603 -9.77 -25.43 31.33
C THR A 603 -8.76 -25.46 30.20
N LEU A 604 -8.27 -24.29 29.79
CA LEU A 604 -7.29 -24.20 28.71
C LEU A 604 -5.99 -24.90 29.12
N ASN A 605 -5.50 -24.66 30.34
CA ASN A 605 -4.27 -25.27 30.86
C ASN A 605 -4.34 -26.80 31.01
N THR A 606 -5.46 -27.33 31.49
CA THR A 606 -5.65 -28.78 31.71
C THR A 606 -5.71 -29.57 30.40
N LEU A 607 -6.07 -28.93 29.28
CA LEU A 607 -6.22 -29.57 27.97
C LEU A 607 -5.08 -29.24 26.99
N THR A 608 -4.21 -28.28 27.31
CA THR A 608 -2.92 -28.05 26.62
C THR A 608 -1.80 -28.98 27.08
N VAL A 609 -1.98 -29.74 28.16
CA VAL A 609 -1.05 -30.81 28.55
C VAL A 609 -1.47 -32.13 27.88
N LYS A 610 -1.07 -32.31 26.63
CA LYS A 610 -0.59 -33.59 26.06
C LYS A 610 0.09 -33.34 24.71
N PRO A 611 1.18 -34.08 24.43
CA PRO A 611 2.23 -33.73 23.47
C PRO A 611 1.80 -33.74 22.01
#